data_AF-A0A673M6Q6-F1
#
_entry.id   AF-A0A673M6Q6-F1
#
_cell.length_a   1.000
_cell.length_b   1.000
_cell.length_c   1.000
_cell.angle_alpha   90.00
_cell.angle_beta   90.00
_cell.angle_gamma   90.00
#
_symmetry.space_group_name_H-M   'P 1'
#
loop_
_entity.id
_entity.type
_entity.pdbx_description
1 polymer ?
#
loop_
_entity_poly.entity_id
_entity_poly.type
_entity_poly.pdbx_seq_one_letter_code
_entity_poly.pdbx_strand_id
1 'polypeptide(L)'
;MPLLNWQALMEEQVAGTVFTELDDESVLGELNMDVFEELFKTKAQSAPVDVGTLKVKVAHKASSKIALLEPNRAKNLAITLRKGGMSTAQICTAIQSYNLDLLNSDFLELLERFIPSDYELRLIEKYEREGRPLLELSEEDRFMVAFSKIPRLAQRISTLTFMGNFSESILLLKPQLNAIIAASMRINFHLGKRGPAYGFRLQSLDLLLDMKSTDRKLTLLHFIVSIIQEKYPQLHTLHMNIFTSTHHYNSKCVLFFNYF
;
A
#
# COMPACT_ATOMS: atom_id res chain seq x y z
N MET A 1 3.72 -7.85 -40.90
CA MET A 1 4.63 -7.39 -39.82
C MET A 1 3.93 -7.40 -38.47
N PRO A 2 4.63 -7.63 -37.34
CA PRO A 2 4.06 -7.52 -36.00
C PRO A 2 3.56 -6.09 -35.76
N LEU A 3 2.47 -5.95 -34.99
CA LEU A 3 1.96 -4.65 -34.59
C LEU A 3 2.94 -3.98 -33.63
N LEU A 4 3.40 -2.78 -33.97
CA LEU A 4 4.14 -1.93 -33.05
C LEU A 4 3.14 -1.24 -32.12
N ASN A 5 3.12 -1.64 -30.85
CA ASN A 5 2.19 -1.09 -29.85
C ASN A 5 2.69 0.24 -29.27
N TRP A 6 2.90 1.23 -30.14
CA TRP A 6 3.22 2.60 -29.76
C TRP A 6 1.97 3.39 -29.38
N GLN A 7 2.12 4.33 -28.44
CA GLN A 7 1.07 5.29 -28.12
C GLN A 7 1.27 6.53 -29.02
N ALA A 8 0.55 6.57 -30.13
CA ALA A 8 0.64 7.68 -31.08
C ALA A 8 0.12 8.98 -30.44
N LEU A 9 0.77 10.10 -30.77
CA LEU A 9 0.29 11.44 -30.42
C LEU A 9 -0.88 11.81 -31.34
N MET A 10 -1.89 12.50 -30.80
CA MET A 10 -2.96 13.07 -31.62
C MET A 10 -2.42 14.30 -32.38
N GLU A 11 -2.97 14.61 -33.55
CA GLU A 11 -2.48 15.69 -34.42
C GLU A 11 -2.38 17.04 -33.69
N GLU A 12 -3.29 17.33 -32.78
CA GLU A 12 -3.29 18.57 -31.99
C GLU A 12 -2.13 18.65 -30.97
N GLN A 13 -1.50 17.52 -30.66
CA GLN A 13 -0.41 17.40 -29.69
C GLN A 13 0.97 17.43 -30.35
N VAL A 14 1.04 17.34 -31.69
CA VAL A 14 2.30 17.28 -32.44
C VAL A 14 2.93 18.66 -32.60
N ALA A 15 2.12 19.71 -32.72
CA ALA A 15 2.57 21.08 -32.93
C ALA A 15 3.53 21.56 -31.82
N GLY A 16 4.75 21.97 -32.19
CA GLY A 16 5.77 22.46 -31.25
C GLY A 16 6.60 21.36 -30.57
N THR A 17 6.48 20.11 -31.02
CA THR A 17 7.33 18.99 -30.57
C THR A 17 8.43 18.69 -31.59
N VAL A 18 9.40 17.87 -31.22
CA VAL A 18 10.45 17.41 -32.16
C VAL A 18 9.88 16.72 -33.40
N PHE A 19 8.67 16.15 -33.33
CA PHE A 19 8.02 15.46 -34.44
C PHE A 19 7.56 16.38 -35.57
N THR A 20 7.53 17.72 -35.39
CA THR A 20 7.29 18.64 -36.51
C THR A 20 8.52 18.88 -37.38
N GLU A 21 9.71 18.55 -36.87
CA GLU A 21 11.00 18.77 -37.55
C GLU A 21 11.58 17.46 -38.13
N LEU A 22 10.92 16.33 -37.91
CA LEU A 22 11.33 15.03 -38.44
C LEU A 22 10.80 14.84 -39.87
N ASP A 23 11.69 14.40 -40.75
CA ASP A 23 11.40 14.09 -42.15
C ASP A 23 11.36 12.57 -42.35
N ASP A 24 10.18 12.00 -42.19
CA ASP A 24 9.94 10.56 -42.32
C ASP A 24 10.08 10.10 -43.78
N GLU A 25 9.88 10.99 -44.77
CA GLU A 25 9.94 10.67 -46.20
C GLU A 25 11.37 10.42 -46.67
N SER A 26 12.33 11.22 -46.18
CA SER A 26 13.76 10.97 -46.45
C SER A 26 14.21 9.62 -45.88
N VAL A 27 13.72 9.26 -44.69
CA VAL A 27 14.06 7.99 -44.02
C VAL A 27 13.45 6.80 -44.76
N LEU A 28 12.20 6.92 -45.24
CA LEU A 28 11.55 5.89 -46.05
C LEU A 28 12.25 5.65 -47.40
N GLY A 29 12.84 6.70 -48.00
CA GLY A 29 13.61 6.58 -49.24
C GLY A 29 14.94 5.86 -49.09
N GLU A 30 15.55 5.90 -47.91
CA GLU A 30 16.83 5.22 -47.60
C GLU A 30 16.63 3.80 -47.07
N LEU A 31 15.45 3.48 -46.53
CA LEU A 31 15.14 2.18 -45.94
C LEU A 31 14.81 1.13 -47.01
N ASN A 32 15.52 0.00 -46.98
CA ASN A 32 15.15 -1.17 -47.76
C ASN A 32 13.97 -1.90 -47.10
N MET A 33 12.76 -1.56 -47.53
CA MET A 33 11.51 -2.12 -47.00
C MET A 33 11.35 -3.62 -47.28
N ASP A 34 11.94 -4.14 -48.35
CA ASP A 34 11.88 -5.57 -48.69
C ASP A 34 12.64 -6.43 -47.67
N VAL A 35 13.84 -6.00 -47.28
CA VAL A 35 14.65 -6.66 -46.24
C VAL A 35 13.99 -6.52 -44.87
N PHE A 36 13.43 -5.35 -44.58
CA PHE A 36 12.71 -5.11 -43.32
C PHE A 36 11.49 -6.03 -43.20
N GLU A 37 10.66 -6.13 -44.24
CA GLU A 37 9.50 -7.00 -44.23
C GLU A 37 9.89 -8.49 -44.12
N GLU A 38 10.98 -8.92 -44.78
CA GLU A 38 11.46 -10.29 -44.67
C GLU A 38 11.91 -10.66 -43.25
N LEU A 39 12.61 -9.76 -42.56
CA LEU A 39 13.10 -9.95 -41.21
C LEU A 39 12.00 -9.88 -40.14
N PHE A 40 10.96 -9.08 -40.37
CA PHE A 40 9.86 -8.85 -39.43
C PHE A 40 8.52 -9.45 -39.89
N LYS A 41 8.49 -10.42 -40.82
CA LYS A 41 7.25 -11.12 -41.18
C LYS A 41 6.73 -11.99 -40.04
N THR A 42 5.41 -12.05 -39.90
CA THR A 42 4.77 -12.92 -38.91
C THR A 42 4.47 -14.29 -39.52
N LYS A 43 4.34 -15.33 -38.69
CA LYS A 43 4.08 -16.73 -39.13
C LYS A 43 2.80 -16.90 -39.97
N ALA A 44 1.93 -15.90 -40.04
CA ALA A 44 0.71 -15.90 -40.86
C ALA A 44 0.96 -15.49 -42.32
N GLN A 45 2.17 -15.06 -42.69
CA GLN A 45 2.50 -14.49 -44.00
C GLN A 45 3.44 -15.38 -44.86
N SER A 46 3.80 -16.59 -44.39
CA SER A 46 4.46 -17.59 -45.24
C SER A 46 3.41 -18.36 -46.08
N ALA A 47 3.71 -18.59 -47.36
CA ALA A 47 2.88 -19.29 -48.35
C ALA A 47 2.24 -20.60 -47.82
N PRO A 48 1.09 -21.04 -48.39
CA PRO A 48 0.25 -22.07 -47.79
C PRO A 48 0.96 -23.42 -47.83
N VAL A 49 1.22 -23.98 -46.66
CA VAL A 49 1.76 -25.34 -46.52
C VAL A 49 0.63 -26.33 -46.79
N ASP A 50 0.98 -27.32 -47.59
CA ASP A 50 0.17 -28.36 -48.22
C ASP A 50 -0.87 -29.03 -47.29
N VAL A 51 -2.02 -29.35 -47.90
CA VAL A 51 -3.16 -29.99 -47.25
C VAL A 51 -2.83 -31.46 -47.00
N GLY A 52 -2.38 -31.80 -45.80
CA GLY A 52 -2.25 -33.21 -45.46
C GLY A 52 -1.47 -33.54 -44.19
N THR A 53 -2.00 -33.24 -43.00
CA THR A 53 -2.12 -34.18 -41.87
C THR A 53 -2.63 -33.49 -40.60
N LEU A 54 -3.85 -33.87 -40.23
CA LEU A 54 -4.43 -33.92 -38.89
C LEU A 54 -3.50 -33.54 -37.72
N LYS A 55 -3.76 -32.37 -37.11
CA LYS A 55 -4.17 -32.30 -35.70
C LYS A 55 -5.20 -31.19 -35.57
N VAL A 56 -6.47 -31.58 -35.51
CA VAL A 56 -7.54 -30.73 -34.99
C VAL A 56 -7.19 -30.42 -33.54
N LYS A 57 -6.44 -29.34 -33.32
CA LYS A 57 -6.57 -28.60 -32.07
C LYS A 57 -7.98 -28.04 -32.15
N VAL A 58 -8.87 -28.70 -31.43
CA VAL A 58 -10.15 -28.13 -31.06
C VAL A 58 -9.80 -26.82 -30.36
N ALA A 59 -9.85 -25.72 -31.12
CA ALA A 59 -9.94 -24.41 -30.55
C ALA A 59 -11.20 -24.48 -29.71
N HIS A 60 -11.03 -24.53 -28.38
CA HIS A 60 -12.13 -24.32 -27.47
C HIS A 60 -12.85 -23.06 -27.97
N LYS A 61 -14.07 -23.27 -28.45
CA LYS A 61 -15.01 -22.24 -28.86
C LYS A 61 -14.95 -21.16 -27.79
N ALA A 62 -14.29 -20.04 -28.08
CA ALA A 62 -14.30 -18.90 -27.18
C ALA A 62 -15.78 -18.58 -26.97
N SER A 63 -16.27 -18.73 -25.74
CA SER A 63 -17.68 -18.45 -25.49
C SER A 63 -17.92 -17.00 -25.89
N SER A 64 -18.86 -16.78 -26.78
CA SER A 64 -19.31 -15.46 -27.26
C SER A 64 -20.05 -14.70 -26.15
N LYS A 65 -19.45 -14.64 -24.97
CA LYS A 65 -19.98 -13.91 -23.83
C LYS A 65 -19.69 -12.42 -24.05
N ILE A 66 -20.68 -11.59 -23.76
CA ILE A 66 -20.60 -10.14 -23.83
C ILE A 66 -19.71 -9.67 -22.68
N ALA A 67 -18.71 -8.85 -23.01
CA ALA A 67 -17.84 -8.21 -22.03
C ALA A 67 -18.24 -6.73 -21.87
N LEU A 68 -18.50 -6.29 -20.64
CA LEU A 68 -18.77 -4.88 -20.33
C LEU A 68 -17.52 -4.18 -19.80
N LEU A 69 -16.78 -4.86 -18.91
CA LEU A 69 -15.53 -4.37 -18.37
C LEU A 69 -14.43 -4.33 -19.43
N GLU A 70 -13.52 -3.37 -19.25
CA GLU A 70 -12.27 -3.34 -19.99
C GLU A 70 -11.46 -4.64 -19.81
N PRO A 71 -10.84 -5.22 -20.86
CA PRO A 71 -10.24 -6.55 -20.81
C PRO A 71 -9.19 -6.73 -19.71
N ASN A 72 -8.36 -5.71 -19.46
CA ASN A 72 -7.35 -5.75 -18.40
C ASN A 72 -7.98 -5.72 -17.01
N ARG A 73 -9.05 -4.96 -16.83
CA ARG A 73 -9.77 -4.88 -15.56
C ARG A 73 -10.50 -6.19 -15.26
N ALA A 74 -11.17 -6.77 -16.26
CA ALA A 74 -11.79 -8.09 -16.16
C ALA A 74 -10.73 -9.17 -15.80
N LYS A 75 -9.59 -9.19 -16.50
CA LYS A 75 -8.49 -10.11 -16.19
C LYS A 75 -7.98 -9.96 -14.75
N ASN A 76 -7.74 -8.73 -14.29
CA ASN A 76 -7.26 -8.48 -12.93
C ASN A 76 -8.31 -8.86 -11.87
N LEU A 77 -9.59 -8.65 -12.18
CA LEU A 77 -10.69 -9.08 -11.33
C LEU A 77 -10.73 -10.61 -11.25
N ALA A 78 -10.63 -11.31 -12.38
CA ALA A 78 -10.60 -12.77 -12.42
C ALA A 78 -9.45 -13.36 -11.57
N ILE A 79 -8.26 -12.76 -11.63
CA ILE A 79 -7.11 -13.15 -10.80
C ILE A 79 -7.42 -12.95 -9.31
N THR A 80 -8.03 -11.80 -8.97
CA THR A 80 -8.39 -11.46 -7.59
C THR A 80 -9.43 -12.43 -7.04
N LEU A 81 -10.51 -12.69 -7.77
CA LEU A 81 -11.55 -13.63 -7.38
C LEU A 81 -11.00 -15.06 -7.23
N ARG A 82 -10.07 -15.48 -8.10
CA ARG A 82 -9.39 -16.77 -7.98
C ARG A 82 -8.53 -16.86 -6.72
N LYS A 83 -7.86 -15.77 -6.31
CA LYS A 83 -7.13 -15.71 -5.03
C LYS A 83 -8.09 -15.84 -3.84
N GLY A 84 -9.28 -15.24 -3.92
CA GLY A 84 -10.30 -15.35 -2.89
C GLY A 84 -10.96 -16.74 -2.79
N GLY A 85 -11.04 -17.49 -3.89
CA GLY A 85 -11.57 -18.87 -3.89
C GLY A 85 -13.04 -18.99 -3.51
N MET A 86 -13.78 -17.88 -3.49
CA MET A 86 -15.18 -17.79 -3.08
C MET A 86 -16.09 -17.51 -4.28
N SER A 87 -17.33 -17.97 -4.20
CA SER A 87 -18.35 -17.59 -5.18
C SER A 87 -18.79 -16.12 -5.02
N THR A 88 -19.27 -15.52 -6.11
CA THR A 88 -19.86 -14.18 -6.12
C THR A 88 -20.89 -13.98 -5.02
N ALA A 89 -21.78 -14.98 -4.82
CA ALA A 89 -22.82 -14.92 -3.80
C ALA A 89 -22.23 -14.90 -2.37
N GLN A 90 -21.20 -15.71 -2.11
CA GLN A 90 -20.51 -15.73 -0.81
C GLN A 90 -19.84 -14.38 -0.53
N ILE A 91 -19.11 -13.82 -1.49
CA ILE A 91 -18.44 -12.52 -1.34
C ILE A 91 -19.49 -11.43 -1.06
N CYS A 92 -20.54 -11.34 -1.88
CA CYS A 92 -21.57 -10.32 -1.70
C CYS A 92 -22.31 -10.45 -0.37
N THR A 93 -22.58 -11.68 0.09
CA THR A 93 -23.24 -11.95 1.37
C THR A 93 -22.33 -11.61 2.54
N ALA A 94 -21.04 -11.97 2.46
CA ALA A 94 -20.06 -11.67 3.50
C ALA A 94 -19.88 -10.14 3.68
N ILE A 95 -19.86 -9.37 2.59
CA ILE A 95 -19.81 -7.89 2.66
C ILE A 95 -21.08 -7.32 3.30
N GLN A 96 -22.26 -7.87 2.95
CA GLN A 96 -23.54 -7.38 3.48
C GLN A 96 -23.73 -7.71 4.96
N SER A 97 -23.24 -8.88 5.40
CA SER A 97 -23.32 -9.38 6.77
C SER A 97 -22.13 -8.99 7.65
N TYR A 98 -21.16 -8.23 7.10
CA TYR A 98 -19.92 -7.85 7.78
C TYR A 98 -19.11 -9.05 8.33
N ASN A 99 -19.01 -10.13 7.57
CA ASN A 99 -18.33 -11.34 7.99
C ASN A 99 -16.82 -11.29 7.69
N LEU A 100 -16.01 -11.08 8.73
CA LEU A 100 -14.54 -11.04 8.67
C LEU A 100 -13.87 -12.41 8.59
N ASP A 101 -14.56 -13.49 8.98
CA ASP A 101 -13.99 -14.85 8.92
C ASP A 101 -13.84 -15.32 7.47
N LEU A 102 -14.76 -14.88 6.60
CA LEU A 102 -14.73 -15.17 5.16
C LEU A 102 -13.92 -14.14 4.37
N LEU A 103 -13.86 -12.88 4.83
CA LEU A 103 -13.18 -11.77 4.16
C LEU A 103 -12.04 -11.24 5.02
N ASN A 104 -10.84 -11.76 4.80
CA ASN A 104 -9.63 -11.23 5.44
C ASN A 104 -9.24 -9.84 4.90
N SER A 105 -8.41 -9.11 5.66
CA SER A 105 -7.97 -7.73 5.33
C SER A 105 -7.30 -7.63 3.96
N ASP A 106 -6.39 -8.57 3.61
CA ASP A 106 -5.68 -8.56 2.33
C ASP A 106 -6.64 -8.66 1.14
N PHE A 107 -7.67 -9.51 1.26
CA PHE A 107 -8.65 -9.69 0.20
C PHE A 107 -9.61 -8.49 0.09
N LEU A 108 -9.97 -7.88 1.22
CA LEU A 108 -10.75 -6.64 1.26
C LEU A 108 -10.01 -5.49 0.57
N GLU A 109 -8.71 -5.32 0.82
CA GLU A 109 -7.87 -4.30 0.16
C GLU A 109 -7.84 -4.52 -1.37
N LEU A 110 -7.75 -5.78 -1.82
CA LEU A 110 -7.81 -6.09 -3.25
C LEU A 110 -9.19 -5.79 -3.84
N LEU A 111 -10.28 -6.17 -3.16
CA LEU A 111 -11.65 -5.94 -3.60
C LEU A 111 -11.99 -4.45 -3.68
N GLU A 112 -11.43 -3.63 -2.80
CA GLU A 112 -11.62 -2.17 -2.79
C GLU A 112 -11.25 -1.53 -4.14
N ARG A 113 -10.22 -2.06 -4.82
CA ARG A 113 -9.79 -1.59 -6.16
C ARG A 113 -10.80 -1.90 -7.28
N PHE A 114 -11.73 -2.81 -7.03
CA PHE A 114 -12.77 -3.23 -7.98
C PHE A 114 -14.15 -2.69 -7.65
N ILE A 115 -14.26 -1.73 -6.71
CA ILE A 115 -15.49 -0.96 -6.56
C ILE A 115 -15.85 -0.38 -7.94
N PRO A 116 -17.08 -0.61 -8.45
CA PRO A 116 -17.48 -0.13 -9.76
C PRO A 116 -17.42 1.39 -9.83
N SER A 117 -16.82 1.92 -10.89
CA SER A 117 -16.84 3.35 -11.19
C SER A 117 -18.21 3.79 -11.72
N ASP A 118 -18.49 5.09 -11.69
CA ASP A 118 -19.75 5.63 -12.24
C ASP A 118 -19.95 5.28 -13.72
N TYR A 119 -18.87 5.17 -14.49
CA TYR A 119 -18.93 4.73 -15.89
C TYR A 119 -19.40 3.28 -16.00
N GLU A 120 -18.84 2.39 -15.20
CA GLU A 120 -19.19 0.96 -15.18
C GLU A 120 -20.61 0.75 -14.67
N LEU A 121 -21.04 1.50 -13.65
CA LEU A 121 -22.41 1.49 -13.16
C LEU A 121 -23.40 1.85 -14.28
N ARG A 122 -23.13 2.91 -15.05
CA ARG A 122 -23.97 3.28 -16.19
C ARG A 122 -24.03 2.19 -17.27
N LEU A 123 -22.91 1.52 -17.54
CA LEU A 123 -22.85 0.45 -18.51
C LEU A 123 -23.67 -0.78 -18.06
N ILE A 124 -23.57 -1.13 -16.78
CA ILE A 124 -24.38 -2.17 -16.14
C ILE A 124 -25.87 -1.82 -16.19
N GLU A 125 -26.23 -0.60 -15.80
CA GLU A 125 -27.63 -0.13 -15.83
C GLU A 125 -28.22 -0.14 -17.24
N LYS A 126 -27.44 0.25 -18.25
CA LYS A 126 -27.85 0.18 -19.66
C LYS A 126 -28.12 -1.26 -20.08
N TYR A 127 -27.22 -2.18 -19.75
CA TYR A 127 -27.37 -3.60 -20.05
C TYR A 127 -28.63 -4.20 -19.40
N GLU A 128 -28.88 -3.90 -18.13
CA GLU A 128 -30.07 -4.37 -17.41
C GLU A 128 -31.37 -3.80 -17.99
N ARG A 129 -31.37 -2.52 -18.38
CA ARG A 129 -32.54 -1.86 -18.98
C ARG A 129 -32.95 -2.48 -20.31
N GLU A 130 -31.98 -2.98 -21.07
CA GLU A 130 -32.22 -3.71 -22.32
C GLU A 130 -32.81 -5.11 -22.10
N GLY A 131 -32.96 -5.56 -20.84
CA GLY A 131 -33.59 -6.83 -20.47
C GLY A 131 -32.77 -8.06 -20.88
N ARG A 132 -31.48 -7.88 -21.16
CA ARG A 132 -30.61 -8.96 -21.65
C ARG A 132 -30.28 -9.97 -20.55
N PRO A 133 -30.22 -11.28 -20.85
CA PRO A 133 -29.94 -12.31 -19.84
C PRO A 133 -28.53 -12.19 -19.27
N LEU A 134 -28.39 -12.15 -17.94
CA LEU A 134 -27.08 -12.11 -17.27
C LEU A 134 -26.17 -13.30 -17.61
N LEU A 135 -26.70 -14.43 -18.10
CA LEU A 135 -25.89 -15.58 -18.52
C LEU A 135 -25.05 -15.31 -19.78
N GLU A 136 -25.41 -14.30 -20.57
CA GLU A 136 -24.64 -13.88 -21.74
C GLU A 136 -23.38 -13.10 -21.35
N LEU A 137 -23.30 -12.58 -20.13
CA LEU A 137 -22.15 -11.83 -19.63
C LEU A 137 -21.00 -12.75 -19.24
N SER A 138 -19.77 -12.21 -19.28
CA SER A 138 -18.60 -12.84 -18.66
C SER A 138 -18.82 -13.11 -17.16
N GLU A 139 -18.05 -14.01 -16.55
CA GLU A 139 -18.17 -14.28 -15.12
C GLU A 139 -17.83 -13.04 -14.29
N GLU A 140 -16.85 -12.26 -14.77
CA GLU A 140 -16.37 -11.02 -14.19
C GLU A 140 -17.43 -9.92 -14.24
N ASP A 141 -18.11 -9.77 -15.38
CA ASP A 141 -19.22 -8.81 -15.52
C ASP A 141 -20.41 -9.22 -14.64
N ARG A 142 -20.75 -10.51 -14.59
CA ARG A 142 -21.79 -11.01 -13.67
C ARG A 142 -21.45 -10.73 -12.22
N PHE A 143 -20.17 -10.87 -11.84
CA PHE A 143 -19.69 -10.45 -10.54
C PHE A 143 -19.91 -8.95 -10.33
N MET A 144 -19.48 -8.09 -11.27
CA MET A 144 -19.62 -6.64 -11.15
C MET A 144 -21.07 -6.18 -11.04
N VAL A 145 -21.99 -6.82 -11.77
CA VAL A 145 -23.43 -6.59 -11.62
C VAL A 145 -23.85 -6.87 -10.18
N ALA A 146 -23.59 -8.08 -9.66
CA ALA A 146 -23.98 -8.43 -8.29
C ALA A 146 -23.31 -7.55 -7.22
N PHE A 147 -22.03 -7.23 -7.43
CA PHE A 147 -21.22 -6.38 -6.55
C PHE A 147 -21.78 -4.96 -6.48
N SER A 148 -22.18 -4.39 -7.63
CA SER A 148 -22.79 -3.06 -7.72
C SER A 148 -24.14 -2.93 -7.00
N LYS A 149 -24.87 -4.04 -6.82
CA LYS A 149 -26.16 -4.05 -6.10
C LYS A 149 -26.02 -3.94 -4.59
N ILE A 150 -24.81 -4.07 -4.04
CA ILE A 150 -24.59 -3.95 -2.60
C ILE A 150 -24.77 -2.49 -2.17
N PRO A 151 -25.72 -2.19 -1.28
CA PRO A 151 -25.98 -0.82 -0.86
C PRO A 151 -24.81 -0.28 -0.04
N ARG A 152 -24.32 0.91 -0.40
CA ARG A 152 -23.17 1.57 0.26
C ARG A 152 -21.91 0.69 0.24
N LEU A 153 -21.66 0.02 -0.90
CA LEU A 153 -20.54 -0.91 -1.09
C LEU A 153 -19.21 -0.37 -0.59
N ALA A 154 -18.81 0.84 -1.03
CA ALA A 154 -17.54 1.43 -0.66
C ALA A 154 -17.40 1.62 0.86
N GLN A 155 -18.46 2.13 1.51
CA GLN A 155 -18.47 2.31 2.96
C GLN A 155 -18.44 0.98 3.70
N ARG A 156 -19.13 -0.05 3.19
CA ARG A 156 -19.11 -1.40 3.79
C ARG A 156 -17.73 -2.02 3.74
N ILE A 157 -17.04 -1.94 2.60
CA ILE A 157 -15.66 -2.42 2.45
C ILE A 157 -14.74 -1.65 3.39
N SER A 158 -14.78 -0.32 3.37
CA SER A 158 -13.97 0.52 4.27
C SER A 158 -14.19 0.19 5.75
N THR A 159 -15.44 -0.04 6.15
CA THR A 159 -15.78 -0.44 7.52
C THR A 159 -15.23 -1.82 7.85
N LEU A 160 -15.34 -2.79 6.96
CA LEU A 160 -14.77 -4.14 7.14
C LEU A 160 -13.25 -4.08 7.29
N THR A 161 -12.57 -3.35 6.41
CA THR A 161 -11.12 -3.14 6.49
C THR A 161 -10.73 -2.51 7.83
N PHE A 162 -11.46 -1.49 8.29
CA PHE A 162 -11.23 -0.89 9.60
C PHE A 162 -11.43 -1.90 10.73
N MET A 163 -12.52 -2.67 10.72
CA MET A 163 -12.79 -3.67 11.76
C MET A 163 -11.69 -4.74 11.82
N GLY A 164 -11.22 -5.23 10.67
CA GLY A 164 -10.12 -6.21 10.59
C GLY A 164 -8.81 -5.68 11.16
N ASN A 165 -8.50 -4.41 10.92
CA ASN A 165 -7.22 -3.80 11.32
C ASN A 165 -7.26 -3.16 12.72
N PHE A 166 -8.43 -3.06 13.36
CA PHE A 166 -8.61 -2.33 14.61
C PHE A 166 -7.77 -2.91 15.76
N SER A 167 -7.78 -4.23 15.94
CA SER A 167 -7.05 -4.90 17.02
C SER A 167 -5.54 -4.68 16.94
N GLU A 168 -4.97 -4.79 15.74
CA GLU A 168 -3.56 -4.52 15.49
C GLU A 168 -3.21 -3.05 15.72
N SER A 169 -4.08 -2.13 15.26
CA SER A 169 -3.93 -0.70 15.50
C SER A 169 -3.87 -0.37 17.00
N ILE A 170 -4.72 -0.99 17.82
CA ILE A 170 -4.70 -0.82 19.28
C ILE A 170 -3.41 -1.39 19.89
N LEU A 171 -2.96 -2.57 19.44
CA LEU A 171 -1.72 -3.17 19.92
C LEU A 171 -0.50 -2.29 19.62
N LEU A 172 -0.50 -1.59 18.48
CA LEU A 172 0.58 -0.69 18.09
C LEU A 172 0.53 0.65 18.85
N LEU A 173 -0.66 1.23 19.02
CA LEU A 173 -0.83 2.59 19.57
C LEU A 173 -0.79 2.62 21.10
N LYS A 174 -1.39 1.63 21.77
CA LYS A 174 -1.48 1.57 23.24
C LYS A 174 -0.12 1.68 23.96
N PRO A 175 0.94 0.95 23.58
CA PRO A 175 2.22 1.06 24.27
C PRO A 175 2.86 2.44 24.10
N GLN A 176 2.69 3.08 22.95
CA GLN A 176 3.23 4.42 22.69
C GLN A 176 2.55 5.47 23.57
N LEU A 177 1.22 5.41 23.68
CA LEU A 177 0.47 6.29 24.57
C LEU A 177 0.83 6.07 26.03
N ASN A 178 0.95 4.81 26.46
CA ASN A 178 1.37 4.48 27.83
C ASN A 178 2.78 5.00 28.14
N ALA A 179 3.71 4.92 27.17
CA ALA A 179 5.06 5.45 27.34
C ALA A 179 5.06 6.98 27.54
N ILE A 180 4.26 7.71 26.75
CA ILE A 180 4.11 9.17 26.88
C ILE A 180 3.50 9.53 28.24
N ILE A 181 2.43 8.84 28.65
CA ILE A 181 1.76 9.09 29.94
C ILE A 181 2.73 8.83 31.11
N ALA A 182 3.44 7.70 31.09
CA ALA A 182 4.39 7.33 32.13
C ALA A 182 5.55 8.35 32.25
N ALA A 183 6.10 8.78 31.11
CA ALA A 183 7.15 9.80 31.08
C ALA A 183 6.64 11.15 31.62
N SER A 184 5.44 11.59 31.19
CA SER A 184 4.85 12.86 31.61
C SER A 184 4.58 12.93 33.12
N MET A 185 4.03 11.87 33.71
CA MET A 185 3.75 11.83 35.16
C MET A 185 5.01 11.92 36.00
N ARG A 186 6.10 11.25 35.59
CA ARG A 186 7.37 11.26 36.34
C ARG A 186 8.06 12.63 36.29
N ILE A 187 8.06 13.30 35.14
CA ILE A 187 8.63 14.64 35.01
C ILE A 187 7.88 15.65 35.90
N ASN A 188 6.54 15.59 35.90
CA ASN A 188 5.72 16.52 36.68
C ASN A 188 5.84 16.32 38.20
N PHE A 189 6.06 15.09 38.68
CA PHE A 189 6.15 14.81 40.11
C PHE A 189 7.45 15.29 40.77
N HIS A 190 8.55 15.37 40.02
CA HIS A 190 9.88 15.70 40.58
C HIS A 190 10.27 17.19 40.56
N LEU A 191 9.43 18.07 40.02
CA LEU A 191 9.64 19.53 39.98
C LEU A 191 9.00 20.26 41.20
N GLY A 192 8.99 19.60 42.35
CA GLY A 192 8.42 20.12 43.60
C GLY A 192 9.21 21.26 44.24
N LYS A 193 8.48 22.30 44.68
CA LYS A 193 8.92 23.63 45.13
C LYS A 193 9.83 23.62 46.38
N ARG A 194 10.96 24.36 46.35
CA ARG A 194 11.54 25.17 47.46
C ARG A 194 12.86 25.87 47.07
N GLY A 195 12.86 27.20 47.04
CA GLY A 195 14.06 28.05 46.84
C GLY A 195 13.73 29.41 46.17
N PRO A 196 14.66 30.39 46.14
CA PRO A 196 14.45 31.68 45.45
C PRO A 196 14.30 31.52 43.93
N ALA A 197 14.83 30.41 43.38
CA ALA A 197 14.43 29.86 42.10
C ALA A 197 13.61 28.59 42.36
N TYR A 198 12.41 28.54 41.79
CA TYR A 198 11.44 27.45 41.99
C TYR A 198 11.62 26.29 40.99
N GLY A 199 12.61 26.38 40.12
CA GLY A 199 12.92 25.42 39.06
C GLY A 199 13.89 26.03 38.05
N PHE A 200 14.36 25.21 37.12
CA PHE A 200 15.20 25.61 36.00
C PHE A 200 14.65 24.98 34.71
N ARG A 201 14.98 25.57 33.55
CA ARG A 201 14.58 24.99 32.26
C ARG A 201 15.32 23.67 32.05
N LEU A 202 14.69 22.66 31.46
CA LEU A 202 15.33 21.35 31.26
C LEU A 202 16.66 21.45 30.49
N GLN A 203 16.74 22.39 29.54
CA GLN A 203 17.94 22.74 28.77
C GLN A 203 19.13 23.17 29.66
N SER A 204 18.89 23.65 30.87
CA SER A 204 19.95 24.01 31.82
C SER A 204 20.71 22.78 32.35
N LEU A 205 20.18 21.56 32.20
CA LEU A 205 20.91 20.34 32.53
C LEU A 205 22.11 20.12 31.60
N ASP A 206 22.02 20.54 30.34
CA ASP A 206 23.11 20.41 29.36
C ASP A 206 24.33 21.25 29.79
N LEU A 207 24.09 22.38 30.47
CA LEU A 207 25.12 23.28 30.98
C LEU A 207 25.96 22.68 32.11
N LEU A 208 25.53 21.58 32.73
CA LEU A 208 26.29 20.89 33.78
C LEU A 208 27.57 20.24 33.24
N LEU A 209 27.64 19.98 31.94
CA LEU A 209 28.83 19.48 31.26
C LEU A 209 29.82 20.58 30.89
N ASP A 210 29.34 21.83 30.71
CA ASP A 210 30.15 22.96 30.27
C ASP A 210 31.01 23.55 31.39
N MET A 211 30.52 23.48 32.63
CA MET A 211 31.25 23.98 33.79
C MET A 211 32.30 22.97 34.24
N LYS A 212 33.57 23.35 34.15
CA LYS A 212 34.73 22.50 34.52
C LYS A 212 35.43 23.01 35.77
N SER A 213 36.07 22.10 36.48
CA SER A 213 37.00 22.40 37.57
C SER A 213 38.18 23.27 37.09
N THR A 214 38.86 23.92 38.03
CA THR A 214 40.03 24.77 37.73
C THR A 214 41.12 24.03 36.96
N ASP A 215 41.31 22.74 37.23
CA ASP A 215 42.25 21.85 36.54
C ASP A 215 41.69 21.23 35.25
N ARG A 216 40.44 21.55 34.89
CA ARG A 216 39.68 21.06 33.72
C ARG A 216 39.49 19.54 33.64
N LYS A 217 39.77 18.81 34.72
CA LYS A 217 39.66 17.34 34.74
C LYS A 217 38.25 16.83 35.03
N LEU A 218 37.44 17.60 35.74
CA LEU A 218 36.08 17.23 36.15
C LEU A 218 35.08 18.29 35.72
N THR A 219 33.85 17.87 35.45
CA THR A 219 32.72 18.79 35.24
C THR A 219 31.89 18.93 36.50
N LEU A 220 31.02 19.93 36.54
CA LEU A 220 30.03 20.07 37.61
C LEU A 220 29.15 18.82 37.74
N LEU A 221 28.80 18.17 36.61
CA LEU A 221 28.07 16.89 36.65
C LEU A 221 28.86 15.80 37.39
N HIS A 222 30.17 15.65 37.14
CA HIS A 222 31.00 14.67 37.84
C HIS A 222 30.97 14.91 39.36
N PHE A 223 31.11 16.17 39.78
CA PHE A 223 31.04 16.53 41.18
C PHE A 223 29.68 16.22 41.82
N ILE A 224 28.58 16.54 41.12
CA ILE A 224 27.21 16.23 41.57
C ILE A 224 27.02 14.70 41.73
N VAL A 225 27.48 13.90 40.76
CA VAL A 225 27.40 12.44 40.83
C VAL A 225 28.16 11.89 42.03
N SER A 226 29.37 12.38 42.30
CA SER A 226 30.15 11.97 43.48
C SER A 226 29.42 12.28 44.80
N ILE A 227 28.81 13.46 44.92
CA ILE A 227 28.02 13.82 46.11
C ILE A 227 26.77 12.95 46.26
N ILE A 228 26.09 12.62 45.16
CA ILE A 228 24.92 11.72 45.18
C ILE A 228 25.35 10.32 45.66
N GLN A 229 26.46 9.79 45.15
CA GLN A 229 26.97 8.48 45.55
C GLN A 229 27.35 8.43 47.04
N GLU A 230 27.95 9.50 47.55
CA GLU A 230 28.40 9.57 48.94
C GLU A 230 27.26 9.84 49.94
N LYS A 231 26.33 10.75 49.60
CA LYS A 231 25.35 11.29 50.57
C LYS A 231 23.90 10.89 50.29
N TYR A 232 23.58 10.43 49.09
CA TYR A 232 22.20 10.11 48.67
C TYR A 232 22.13 8.80 47.88
N PRO A 233 22.54 7.65 48.46
CA PRO A 233 22.59 6.37 47.77
C PRO A 233 21.23 5.90 47.22
N GLN A 234 20.12 6.37 47.80
CA GLN A 234 18.76 6.12 47.30
C GLN A 234 18.47 6.72 45.92
N LEU A 235 19.25 7.72 45.49
CA LEU A 235 19.12 8.37 44.18
C LEU A 235 19.98 7.70 43.10
N HIS A 236 20.79 6.69 43.44
CA HIS A 236 21.60 5.95 42.48
C HIS A 236 20.76 5.25 41.39
N THR A 237 19.52 4.89 41.73
CA THR A 237 18.55 4.26 40.81
C THR A 237 17.74 5.27 40.00
N LEU A 238 18.04 6.57 40.06
CA LEU A 238 17.28 7.61 39.34
C LEU A 238 17.17 7.31 37.84
N HIS A 239 18.26 6.83 37.23
CA HIS A 239 18.26 6.42 35.82
C HIS A 239 17.32 5.22 35.58
N MET A 240 17.32 4.21 36.43
CA MET A 240 16.37 3.09 36.35
C MET A 240 14.93 3.55 36.57
N ASN A 241 14.70 4.49 37.49
CA ASN A 241 13.39 5.09 37.73
C ASN A 241 12.91 6.01 36.60
N ILE A 242 13.75 6.31 35.61
CA ILE A 242 13.35 7.04 34.39
C ILE A 242 13.23 6.06 33.21
N PHE A 243 14.08 5.04 33.12
CA PHE A 243 14.19 4.12 31.97
C PHE A 243 13.43 2.78 32.08
N THR A 244 13.02 2.32 33.27
CA THR A 244 12.36 0.99 33.40
C THR A 244 11.01 0.89 32.68
N SER A 245 10.44 1.98 32.17
CA SER A 245 9.18 2.00 31.42
C SER A 245 9.33 2.12 29.90
N THR A 246 10.51 2.43 29.36
CA THR A 246 10.77 2.31 27.90
C THR A 246 11.13 0.88 27.51
N HIS A 247 11.68 0.09 28.44
CA HIS A 247 12.14 -1.28 28.16
C HIS A 247 11.08 -2.39 28.25
N HIS A 248 9.93 -2.16 28.89
CA HIS A 248 8.90 -3.21 29.01
C HIS A 248 8.08 -3.44 27.72
N TYR A 249 8.38 -2.70 26.64
CA TYR A 249 7.66 -2.79 25.37
C TYR A 249 8.54 -3.05 24.13
N ASN A 250 9.86 -3.25 24.26
CA ASN A 250 10.68 -3.69 23.12
C ASN A 250 12.00 -4.37 23.56
N SER A 251 12.01 -5.70 23.56
CA SER A 251 13.15 -6.54 23.97
C SER A 251 14.36 -6.56 23.02
N LYS A 252 14.57 -5.56 22.15
CA LYS A 252 15.67 -5.56 21.16
C LYS A 252 16.70 -4.43 21.30
N CYS A 253 16.55 -3.48 22.22
CA CYS A 253 17.48 -2.34 22.33
C CYS A 253 18.53 -2.45 23.46
N VAL A 254 18.65 -3.60 24.14
CA VAL A 254 19.50 -3.76 25.34
C VAL A 254 21.01 -3.84 25.03
N LEU A 255 21.45 -3.86 23.78
CA LEU A 255 22.88 -4.04 23.45
C LEU A 255 23.71 -2.75 23.39
N PHE A 256 23.14 -1.55 23.56
CA PHE A 256 23.88 -0.32 23.25
C PHE A 256 24.58 0.41 24.41
N PHE A 257 24.45 -0.04 25.67
CA PHE A 257 25.03 0.69 26.81
C PHE A 257 25.78 -0.19 27.83
N ASN A 258 26.34 -1.31 27.39
CA ASN A 258 27.35 -2.06 28.18
C ASN A 258 28.79 -1.55 27.97
N TYR A 259 28.97 -0.37 27.37
CA TYR A 259 30.27 0.21 27.08
C TYR A 259 30.29 1.73 27.34
N PHE A 260 29.90 2.16 28.54
CA PHE A 260 30.35 3.43 29.14
C PHE A 260 30.23 3.36 30.66
#